data_AF-A0A961R8U6-F1
#
_entry.id   AF-A0A961R8U6-F1
#
_cell.length_a   1.000
_cell.length_b   1.000
_cell.length_c   1.000
_cell.angle_alpha   90.00
_cell.angle_beta   90.00
_cell.angle_gamma   90.00
#
_symmetry.space_group_name_H-M   'P 1'
#
loop_
_entity.id
_entity.type
_entity.pdbx_description
1 polymer ?
#
loop_
_entity_poly.entity_id
_entity_poly.type
_entity_poly.pdbx_seq_one_letter_code
_entity_poly.pdbx_strand_id
1 'polypeptide(L)' 'GDIAHKGRVDVMENMTSHDEERLYALIAAHHHHTGSERASDILNRWAEFRPKFRKVMPVEYRRALQEMERMKMGVAAE' A
#
# COMPACT_ATOMS: atom_id res chain seq x y z
N GLY A 1 16.42 -9.31 7.09
CA GLY A 1 16.90 -8.25 6.19
C GLY A 1 16.20 -6.98 6.59
N ASP A 2 16.92 -6.11 7.30
CA ASP A 2 16.36 -4.97 8.01
C ASP A 2 15.90 -3.87 7.06
N ILE A 3 14.60 -3.88 6.76
CA ILE A 3 13.87 -2.73 6.21
C ILE A 3 13.59 -1.66 7.29
N ALA A 4 14.23 -1.77 8.47
CA ALA A 4 14.22 -0.78 9.53
C ALA A 4 15.06 0.44 9.12
N HIS A 5 14.52 1.27 8.23
CA HIS A 5 15.03 2.59 7.92
C HIS A 5 14.79 3.51 9.13
N LYS A 6 15.67 3.42 10.14
CA LYS A 6 15.85 4.35 11.28
C LYS A 6 14.60 5.19 11.65
N GLY A 7 13.49 4.55 12.03
CA GLY A 7 12.29 5.21 12.58
C GLY A 7 11.51 6.13 11.63
N ARG A 8 11.75 6.12 10.31
CA ARG A 8 11.05 6.98 9.34
C ARG A 8 9.92 6.30 8.57
N VAL A 9 9.80 4.99 8.72
CA VAL A 9 8.89 4.19 7.91
C VAL A 9 8.26 3.11 8.76
N ASP A 10 6.94 3.05 8.72
CA ASP A 10 6.18 1.97 9.34
C ASP A 10 5.79 0.94 8.29
N VAL A 11 6.10 -0.31 8.59
CA VAL A 11 5.80 -1.46 7.75
C VAL A 11 4.64 -2.22 8.37
N MET A 12 3.47 -2.13 7.75
CA MET A 12 2.26 -2.83 8.21
C MET A 12 2.18 -4.21 7.56
N GLU A 13 1.91 -5.23 8.39
CA GLU A 13 1.73 -6.61 7.94
C GLU A 13 0.38 -6.82 7.26
N ASN A 14 -0.63 -6.05 7.65
CA ASN A 14 -2.01 -6.24 7.23
C ASN A 14 -2.43 -5.16 6.24
N MET A 15 -2.61 -5.55 4.98
CA MET A 15 -3.27 -4.72 3.98
C MET A 15 -4.78 -4.73 4.23
N THR A 16 -5.46 -3.60 4.04
CA THR A 16 -6.94 -3.59 4.03
C THR A 16 -7.45 -4.20 2.72
N SER A 17 -8.70 -4.67 2.68
CA SER A 17 -9.29 -5.22 1.44
C SER A 17 -9.24 -4.23 0.27
N HIS A 18 -9.37 -2.92 0.52
CA HIS A 18 -9.21 -1.88 -0.50
C HIS A 18 -7.76 -1.76 -1.00
N ASP A 19 -6.77 -1.92 -0.11
CA ASP A 19 -5.36 -1.90 -0.51
C ASP A 19 -5.04 -3.12 -1.40
N GLU A 20 -5.61 -4.29 -1.11
CA GLU A 20 -5.44 -5.50 -1.93
C GLU A 20 -6.00 -5.33 -3.34
N GLU A 21 -7.23 -4.82 -3.47
CA GLU A 21 -7.86 -4.58 -4.76
C GLU A 21 -7.07 -3.57 -5.59
N ARG A 22 -6.65 -2.46 -4.97
CA ARG A 22 -5.82 -1.45 -5.63
C ARG A 22 -4.48 -2.02 -6.09
N LEU A 23 -3.82 -2.82 -5.25
CA LEU A 23 -2.54 -3.44 -5.59
C LEU A 23 -2.69 -4.40 -6.77
N TYR A 24 -3.74 -5.22 -6.78
CA TYR A 24 -4.04 -6.11 -7.89
C TYR A 24 -4.21 -5.33 -9.21
N ALA A 25 -5.01 -4.24 -9.20
CA ALA A 25 -5.23 -3.40 -10.37
C ALA A 25 -3.92 -2.79 -10.91
N LEU A 26 -3.03 -2.33 -10.02
CA LEU A 26 -1.73 -1.77 -10.41
C LEU A 26 -0.82 -2.83 -11.04
N ILE A 27 -0.79 -4.05 -10.49
CA ILE A 27 0.00 -5.16 -11.04
C ILE A 27 -0.57 -5.60 -12.40
N ALA A 28 -1.91 -5.64 -12.54
CA ALA A 28 -2.57 -5.95 -13.80
C ALA A 28 -2.26 -4.91 -14.89
N ALA A 29 -2.32 -3.62 -14.55
CA ALA A 29 -1.90 -2.54 -15.45
C ALA A 29 -0.42 -2.67 -15.84
N HIS A 30 0.45 -2.96 -14.88
CA HIS A 30 1.88 -3.18 -15.15
C HIS A 30 2.11 -4.36 -16.11
N HIS A 31 1.42 -5.49 -15.91
CA HIS A 31 1.47 -6.63 -16.84
C HIS A 31 1.01 -6.22 -18.23
N HIS A 32 -0.12 -5.51 -18.33
CA HIS A 32 -0.68 -5.07 -19.60
C HIS A 32 0.27 -4.16 -20.38
N HIS A 33 0.96 -3.23 -19.71
CA HIS A 33 1.84 -2.27 -20.37
C HIS A 33 3.25 -2.78 -20.66
N THR A 34 3.73 -3.80 -19.93
CA THR A 34 5.13 -4.26 -20.02
C THR A 34 5.29 -5.71 -20.47
N GLY A 35 4.23 -6.51 -20.44
CA GLY A 35 4.30 -7.95 -20.68
C GLY A 35 5.09 -8.71 -19.60
N SER A 36 5.23 -8.15 -18.40
CA SER A 36 6.04 -8.74 -17.32
C SER A 36 5.53 -10.12 -16.89
N GLU A 37 6.28 -11.18 -17.22
CA GLU A 37 5.96 -12.56 -16.80
C GLU A 37 5.83 -12.66 -15.27
N ARG A 38 6.66 -11.92 -14.53
CA ARG A 38 6.58 -11.86 -13.07
C ARG A 38 5.24 -11.31 -12.59
N ALA A 39 4.70 -10.30 -13.26
CA ALA A 39 3.39 -9.75 -12.93
C ALA A 39 2.28 -10.75 -13.24
N SER A 40 2.38 -11.47 -14.37
CA SER A 40 1.48 -12.58 -14.71
C SER A 40 1.46 -13.66 -13.63
N ASP A 41 2.63 -14.13 -13.20
CA ASP A 41 2.75 -15.14 -12.13
C ASP A 41 2.10 -14.69 -10.82
N ILE A 42 2.30 -13.43 -10.44
CA ILE A 42 1.73 -12.86 -9.21
C ILE A 42 0.21 -12.80 -9.30
N LEU A 43 -0.36 -12.39 -10.44
CA LEU A 43 -1.81 -12.33 -10.64
C LEU A 43 -2.43 -13.73 -10.67
N ASN A 44 -1.78 -14.69 -11.32
CA ASN A 44 -2.25 -16.09 -11.41
C ASN A 44 -2.25 -16.79 -10.04
N ARG A 45 -1.29 -16.46 -9.17
CA ARG A 45 -1.15 -17.04 -7.82
C ARG A 45 -1.46 -16.03 -6.72
N TRP A 46 -2.42 -15.14 -6.97
CA TRP A 46 -2.67 -13.99 -6.09
C TRP A 46 -2.88 -14.36 -4.62
N ALA A 47 -3.66 -15.40 -4.32
CA ALA A 47 -3.91 -15.85 -2.94
C ALA A 47 -2.62 -16.24 -2.17
N GLU A 48 -1.60 -16.71 -2.87
CA GLU A 48 -0.31 -17.08 -2.29
C GLU A 48 0.64 -15.88 -2.16
N PHE A 49 0.56 -14.93 -3.10
CA PHE A 49 1.42 -13.75 -3.11
C PHE A 49 0.90 -12.61 -2.25
N ARG A 50 -0.42 -12.45 -2.10
CA ARG A 50 -1.02 -11.37 -1.30
C ARG A 50 -0.46 -11.24 0.13
N PRO A 51 -0.24 -12.32 0.93
CA PRO A 51 0.30 -12.16 2.28
C PRO A 51 1.79 -11.79 2.31
N LYS A 52 2.49 -11.88 1.16
CA LYS A 52 3.91 -11.53 1.03
C LYS A 52 4.12 -10.03 0.79
N PHE A 53 3.07 -9.29 0.43
CA PHE A 53 3.14 -7.84 0.26
C PHE A 53 3.08 -7.13 1.60
N ARG A 54 3.87 -6.05 1.70
CA ARG A 54 3.94 -5.21 2.91
C ARG A 54 3.60 -3.79 2.54
N LYS A 55 2.64 -3.22 3.26
CA LYS A 55 2.28 -1.81 3.09
C LYS A 55 3.32 -0.98 3.84
N VAL A 56 4.05 -0.17 3.08
CA VAL A 56 5.10 0.69 3.60
C VAL A 56 4.58 2.12 3.59
N MET A 57 4.40 2.71 4.77
CA MET A 57 3.94 4.09 4.92
C MET A 57 5.02 4.90 5.63
N PRO A 58 5.54 5.98 5.02
CA PRO A 58 6.42 6.90 5.74
C PRO A 58 5.70 7.52 6.94
N VAL A 59 6.41 7.65 8.07
CA VAL A 59 5.87 8.13 9.34
C VAL A 59 5.36 9.56 9.20
N GLU A 60 6.15 10.42 8.57
CA GLU A 60 5.82 11.81 8.30
C GLU A 60 4.62 11.93 7.36
N TYR A 61 4.48 11.03 6.39
CA TYR A 61 3.34 11.01 5.48
C TYR A 61 2.06 10.59 6.21
N ARG A 62 2.13 9.60 7.11
CA ARG A 62 0.99 9.25 7.97
C ARG A 62 0.57 10.41 8.86
N ARG A 63 1.53 11.10 9.48
CA ARG A 63 1.25 12.27 10.33
C ARG A 63 0.55 13.36 9.53
N ALA A 64 1.05 13.69 8.35
CA ALA A 64 0.42 14.69 7.47
C ALA A 64 -1.01 14.30 7.07
N LEU A 65 -1.27 13.02 6.76
CA LEU A 65 -2.62 12.53 6.46
C LEU A 65 -3.57 12.70 7.66
N GLN A 66 -3.14 12.35 8.87
CA GLN A 66 -3.93 12.51 10.09
C GLN A 66 -4.20 13.99 10.40
N GLU A 67 -3.23 14.86 10.15
CA GLU A 67 -3.36 16.30 10.38
C GLU A 67 -4.33 16.93 9.38
N MET A 68 -4.28 16.53 8.10
CA MET A 68 -5.26 16.92 7.09
C MET A 68 -6.67 16.41 7.40
N GLU A 69 -6.81 15.18 7.91
CA GLU A 69 -8.11 14.63 8.32
C GLU A 69 -8.70 15.38 9.52
N ARG A 70 -7.87 15.73 10.52
CA ARG A 70 -8.27 16.57 11.66
C ARG A 70 -8.67 17.97 11.23
N MET A 71 -7.95 18.60 10.29
CA MET A 71 -8.34 19.90 9.74
C MET A 71 -9.68 19.82 9.01
N LYS A 72 -9.94 18.74 8.25
CA LYS A 72 -11.23 18.54 7.57
C LYS A 72 -12.38 18.35 8.55
N MET A 73 -12.18 17.63 9.66
CA MET A 73 -13.23 17.43 10.67
C MET A 73 -13.44 18.66 11.57
N GLY A 74 -12.40 19.46 11.82
CA GLY A 74 -12.50 20.71 12.58
C GLY A 74 -13.33 21.79 11.87
N VAL A 75 -13.28 21.83 10.53
CA VAL A 75 -14.07 22.79 9.72
C VAL A 75 -15.54 22.38 9.60
N ALA A 76 -15.87 21.10 9.78
CA ALA A 76 -17.25 20.61 9.73
C ALA A 76 -18.01 20.75 11.07
N ALA A 77 -17.32 21.15 12.14
CA ALA A 77 -17.87 21.29 13.49
C ALA A 77 -18.04 22.76 13.93
N GLU A 78 -17.82 23.73 13.03
CA GLU A 78 -18.11 25.16 13.23
C GLU A 78 -19.33 25.60 12.41
#